data_AF-A0A9P6MD07-F1
#
_entry.id   AF-A0A9P6MD07-F1
#
_cell.length_a   1.000
_cell.length_b   1.000
_cell.length_c   1.000
_cell.angle_alpha   90.00
_cell.angle_beta   90.00
_cell.angle_gamma   90.00
#
_symmetry.space_group_name_H-M   'P 1'
#
loop_
_entity.id
_entity.type
_entity.pdbx_description
1 polymer ?
#
loop_
_entity_poly.entity_id
_entity_poly.type
_entity_poly.pdbx_seq_one_letter_code
_entity_poly.pdbx_strand_id
1 'polypeptide(L)'
;MTTPPSMESLLLDCVQNKSDVETSLRQLKLERLKGQGGDVYISPRAKASQRATDDFDLTSKVQEFLTSDRKVFLILGDSGAGKSTFNRALEVSLWDNYKISGRIPLFIHLPAIEKPERDLIAGRLRKASFTESQIFELKSHREFILICDGYDESQQTRNL
;
A
#
# COMPACT_ATOMS: atom_id res chain seq x y z
N MET A 1 -3.89 -24.05 35.43
CA MET A 1 -4.76 -22.87 35.55
C MET A 1 -3.90 -21.65 35.28
N THR A 2 -3.94 -21.09 34.07
CA THR A 2 -3.20 -19.87 33.72
C THR A 2 -4.02 -18.68 34.17
N THR A 3 -3.48 -17.91 35.13
CA THR A 3 -4.06 -16.63 35.56
C THR A 3 -4.16 -15.68 34.35
N PRO A 4 -5.29 -15.00 34.14
CA PRO A 4 -5.42 -14.04 33.06
C PRO A 4 -4.44 -12.88 33.27
N PRO A 5 -3.81 -12.37 32.21
CA PRO A 5 -2.88 -11.25 32.30
C PRO A 5 -3.58 -10.02 32.88
N SER A 6 -2.85 -9.24 33.68
CA SER A 6 -3.40 -8.02 34.28
C SER A 6 -3.61 -6.96 33.19
N MET A 7 -4.55 -6.05 33.43
CA MET A 7 -4.84 -4.97 32.47
C MET A 7 -3.64 -4.04 32.24
N GLU A 8 -2.77 -3.88 33.24
CA GLU A 8 -1.52 -3.13 33.14
C GLU A 8 -0.49 -3.80 32.23
N SER A 9 -0.35 -5.14 32.29
CA SER A 9 0.56 -5.85 31.39
C SER A 9 0.09 -5.76 29.93
N LEU A 10 -1.22 -5.82 29.68
CA LEU A 10 -1.78 -5.66 28.34
C LEU A 10 -1.53 -4.25 27.78
N LEU A 11 -1.63 -3.21 28.62
CA LEU A 11 -1.35 -1.83 28.20
C LEU A 11 0.13 -1.61 27.89
N LEU A 12 1.03 -2.16 28.71
CA LEU A 12 2.48 -2.10 28.48
C LEU A 12 2.87 -2.82 27.19
N ASP A 13 2.32 -4.01 26.94
CA ASP A 13 2.54 -4.76 25.70
C ASP A 13 2.03 -3.97 24.49
N CYS A 14 0.86 -3.32 24.56
CA CYS A 14 0.36 -2.47 23.47
C CYS A 14 1.25 -1.24 23.21
N VAL A 15 1.76 -0.58 24.26
CA VAL A 15 2.64 0.59 24.11
C VAL A 15 3.99 0.20 23.52
N GLN A 16 4.58 -0.90 24.00
CA GLN A 16 5.85 -1.42 23.48
C GLN A 16 5.70 -1.85 22.01
N ASN A 17 4.65 -2.63 21.69
CA ASN A 17 4.35 -3.04 20.31
C ASN A 17 4.14 -1.83 19.38
N LYS A 18 3.44 -0.77 19.82
CA LYS A 18 3.24 0.43 19.00
C LYS A 18 4.55 1.14 18.64
N SER A 19 5.49 1.22 19.59
CA SER A 19 6.81 1.83 19.36
C SER A 19 7.68 0.98 18.41
N ASP A 20 7.56 -0.34 18.50
CA ASP A 20 8.28 -1.31 17.67
C ASP A 20 7.74 -1.34 16.23
N VAL A 21 6.42 -1.28 16.07
CA VAL A 21 5.74 -1.20 14.77
C VAL A 21 6.17 0.05 14.01
N GLU A 22 6.17 1.23 14.64
CA GLU A 22 6.59 2.47 13.98
C GLU A 22 8.07 2.44 13.57
N THR A 23 8.92 1.77 14.36
CA THR A 23 10.33 1.56 13.99
C THR A 23 10.44 0.70 12.74
N SER A 24 9.67 -0.39 12.68
CA SER A 24 9.62 -1.29 11.52
C SER A 24 9.07 -0.58 10.27
N LEU A 25 8.06 0.28 10.42
CA LEU A 25 7.53 1.10 9.33
C LEU A 25 8.54 2.15 8.82
N ARG A 26 9.34 2.75 9.71
CA ARG A 26 10.43 3.66 9.30
C ARG A 26 11.51 2.91 8.50
N GLN A 27 11.86 1.70 8.93
CA GLN A 27 12.80 0.86 8.20
C GLN A 27 12.25 0.51 6.80
N LEU A 28 10.98 0.11 6.71
CA LEU A 28 10.31 -0.14 5.43
C LEU A 28 10.30 1.11 4.54
N LYS A 29 9.99 2.30 5.10
CA LYS A 29 10.07 3.58 4.38
C LYS A 29 11.46 3.79 3.78
N LEU A 30 12.52 3.62 4.56
CA LEU A 30 13.90 3.78 4.08
C LEU A 30 14.21 2.81 2.93
N GLU A 31 13.77 1.56 3.02
CA GLU A 31 13.95 0.56 1.95
C GLU A 31 13.23 0.95 0.66
N ARG A 32 12.01 1.49 0.76
CA ARG A 32 11.21 1.92 -0.40
C ARG A 32 11.80 3.15 -1.09
N LEU A 33 12.44 4.04 -0.33
CA LEU A 33 13.07 5.26 -0.85
C LEU A 33 14.47 5.03 -1.46
N LYS A 34 15.19 3.98 -1.06
CA LYS A 34 16.56 3.67 -1.55
C LYS A 34 16.63 3.37 -3.06
N GLY A 35 15.52 3.05 -3.71
CA GLY A 35 15.46 2.70 -5.13
C GLY A 35 15.32 3.87 -6.12
N GLN A 36 15.27 5.12 -5.64
CA GLN A 36 15.20 6.29 -6.52
C GLN A 36 16.60 6.72 -6.98
N GLY A 37 17.03 6.19 -8.13
CA GLY A 37 18.23 6.67 -8.82
C GLY A 37 18.05 6.65 -10.33
N GLY A 38 18.06 7.84 -10.96
CA GLY A 38 18.48 8.01 -12.35
C GLY A 38 17.45 8.53 -13.35
N ASP A 39 16.21 8.03 -13.33
CA ASP A 39 15.28 8.28 -14.44
C ASP A 39 14.34 9.46 -14.20
N VAL A 40 14.20 10.31 -15.21
CA VAL A 40 13.22 11.40 -15.24
C VAL A 40 11.82 10.78 -15.33
N TYR A 41 11.11 10.77 -14.21
CA TYR A 41 9.70 10.39 -14.17
C TYR A 41 8.81 11.53 -14.67
N ILE A 42 7.92 11.23 -15.62
CA ILE A 42 6.89 12.16 -16.11
C ILE A 42 5.53 11.57 -15.78
N SER A 43 4.70 12.33 -15.06
CA SER A 43 3.33 11.95 -14.70
C SER A 43 2.49 11.73 -15.98
N PRO A 44 1.82 10.57 -16.13
CA PRO A 44 0.92 10.34 -17.24
C PRO A 44 -0.30 11.28 -17.21
N ARG A 45 -0.79 11.64 -18.39
CA ARG A 45 -2.13 12.22 -18.54
C ARG A 45 -3.16 11.11 -18.69
N ALA A 46 -4.34 11.34 -18.15
CA ALA A 46 -5.43 10.37 -18.12
C ALA A 46 -6.76 11.02 -18.49
N LYS A 47 -7.73 10.18 -18.83
CA LYS A 47 -9.11 10.56 -19.14
C LYS A 47 -10.06 9.88 -18.17
N ALA A 48 -11.20 10.50 -17.90
CA ALA A 48 -12.19 9.93 -16.97
C ALA A 48 -12.80 8.62 -17.49
N SER A 49 -12.85 8.47 -18.82
CA SER A 49 -13.24 7.24 -19.51
C SER A 49 -12.65 7.23 -20.92
N GLN A 50 -12.72 6.08 -21.61
CA GLN A 50 -12.28 5.96 -23.00
C GLN A 50 -12.97 6.94 -23.96
N ARG A 51 -14.18 7.41 -23.63
CA ARG A 51 -14.98 8.32 -24.47
C ARG A 51 -14.78 9.79 -24.14
N ALA A 52 -14.07 10.11 -23.06
CA ALA A 52 -13.86 11.51 -22.68
C ALA A 52 -12.93 12.21 -23.68
N THR A 53 -13.25 13.48 -23.99
CA THR A 53 -12.42 14.33 -24.84
C THR A 53 -11.28 14.94 -24.05
N ASP A 54 -11.60 15.42 -22.85
CA ASP A 54 -10.67 16.13 -21.98
C ASP A 54 -9.79 15.15 -21.21
N ASP A 55 -8.53 15.54 -21.04
CA ASP A 55 -7.56 14.83 -20.23
C ASP A 55 -7.13 15.67 -19.02
N PHE A 56 -6.54 15.01 -18.05
CA PHE A 56 -6.05 15.60 -16.81
C PHE A 56 -4.74 14.96 -16.37
N ASP A 57 -4.01 15.65 -15.49
CA ASP A 57 -2.87 15.05 -14.81
C ASP A 57 -3.35 13.96 -13.83
N LEU A 58 -2.87 12.74 -14.03
CA LEU A 58 -3.32 11.59 -13.24
C LEU A 58 -2.96 11.73 -11.77
N THR A 59 -1.78 12.28 -11.47
CA THR A 59 -1.30 12.48 -10.08
C THR A 59 -2.29 13.35 -9.30
N SER A 60 -2.70 14.48 -9.86
CA SER A 60 -3.65 15.41 -9.25
C SER A 60 -4.98 14.73 -8.94
N LYS A 61 -5.49 13.91 -9.86
CA LYS A 61 -6.77 13.20 -9.67
C LYS A 61 -6.68 12.09 -8.62
N VAL A 62 -5.53 11.42 -8.52
CA VAL A 62 -5.28 10.43 -7.45
C VAL A 62 -5.19 11.11 -6.09
N GLN A 63 -4.58 12.30 -5.99
CA GLN A 63 -4.57 13.05 -4.73
C GLN A 63 -5.98 13.45 -4.28
N GLU A 64 -6.82 13.94 -5.18
CA GLU A 64 -8.25 14.21 -4.89
C GLU A 64 -8.93 12.95 -4.37
N PHE A 65 -8.75 11.81 -5.05
CA PHE A 65 -9.29 10.52 -4.62
C PHE A 65 -8.83 10.13 -3.21
N LEU A 66 -7.53 10.26 -2.91
CA LEU A 66 -6.98 9.91 -1.61
C LEU A 66 -7.54 10.76 -0.47
N THR A 67 -7.99 11.98 -0.75
CA THR A 67 -8.66 12.86 0.23
C THR A 67 -10.18 12.65 0.33
N SER A 68 -10.76 11.86 -0.57
CA SER A 68 -12.19 11.57 -0.60
C SER A 68 -12.57 10.35 0.25
N ASP A 69 -13.87 10.06 0.33
CA ASP A 69 -14.45 8.87 0.96
C ASP A 69 -14.45 7.63 0.06
N ARG A 70 -14.13 7.81 -1.23
CA ARG A 70 -14.06 6.74 -2.23
C ARG A 70 -13.01 5.70 -1.83
N LYS A 71 -13.32 4.42 -2.10
CA LYS A 71 -12.48 3.29 -1.67
C LYS A 71 -11.61 2.69 -2.78
N VAL A 72 -12.02 2.83 -4.05
CA VAL A 72 -11.34 2.21 -5.19
C VAL A 72 -11.12 3.25 -6.28
N PHE A 73 -9.90 3.26 -6.83
CA PHE A 73 -9.53 4.03 -8.01
C PHE A 73 -8.98 3.07 -9.06
N LEU A 74 -9.62 2.99 -10.22
CA LEU A 74 -9.23 2.08 -11.30
C LEU A 74 -8.50 2.86 -12.39
N ILE A 75 -7.27 2.45 -12.70
CA ILE A 75 -6.48 2.99 -13.81
C ILE A 75 -6.48 1.97 -14.95
N LEU A 76 -7.04 2.36 -16.09
CA LEU A 76 -7.01 1.60 -17.33
C LEU A 76 -6.11 2.28 -18.34
N GLY A 77 -5.45 1.49 -19.17
CA GLY A 77 -4.59 1.97 -20.24
C GLY A 77 -3.91 0.81 -20.93
N ASP A 78 -3.40 1.03 -22.14
CA ASP A 78 -2.74 0.00 -22.92
C ASP A 78 -1.44 -0.48 -22.28
N SER A 79 -0.91 -1.60 -22.79
CA SER A 79 0.44 -2.05 -22.43
C SER A 79 1.46 -0.95 -22.77
N GLY A 80 2.42 -0.71 -21.88
CA GLY A 80 3.40 0.38 -22.04
C GLY A 80 2.89 1.79 -21.74
N ALA A 81 1.62 1.99 -21.37
CA ALA A 81 1.07 3.31 -21.02
C ALA A 81 1.63 3.95 -19.72
N GLY A 82 2.60 3.30 -19.07
CA GLY A 82 3.26 3.82 -17.87
C GLY A 82 2.52 3.58 -16.55
N LYS A 83 1.48 2.72 -16.51
CA LYS A 83 0.68 2.43 -15.30
C LYS A 83 1.53 1.91 -14.13
N SER A 84 2.37 0.90 -14.36
CA SER A 84 3.25 0.34 -13.34
C SER A 84 4.30 1.34 -12.85
N THR A 85 4.83 2.15 -13.77
CA THR A 85 5.76 3.25 -13.44
C THR A 85 5.08 4.29 -12.56
N PHE A 86 3.85 4.70 -12.90
CA PHE A 86 3.03 5.59 -12.08
C PHE A 86 2.78 5.01 -10.69
N ASN A 87 2.37 3.74 -10.61
CA ASN A 87 2.11 3.06 -9.33
C ASN A 87 3.36 3.03 -8.41
N ARG A 88 4.55 2.81 -8.96
CA ARG A 88 5.81 2.88 -8.19
C ARG A 88 6.14 4.30 -7.75
N ALA A 89 5.98 5.29 -8.63
CA ALA A 89 6.19 6.70 -8.28
C ALA A 89 5.21 7.16 -7.19
N LEU A 90 3.95 6.71 -7.26
CA LEU A 90 2.93 6.95 -6.24
C LEU A 90 3.30 6.30 -4.90
N GLU A 91 3.74 5.04 -4.87
CA GLU A 91 4.20 4.39 -3.64
C GLU A 91 5.30 5.23 -2.96
N VAL A 92 6.30 5.65 -3.72
CA VAL A 92 7.40 6.47 -3.20
C VAL A 92 6.89 7.80 -2.65
N SER A 93 6.05 8.51 -3.41
CA SER A 93 5.48 9.79 -2.95
C SER A 93 4.67 9.63 -1.66
N LEU A 94 3.89 8.55 -1.52
CA LEU A 94 3.14 8.28 -0.30
C LEU A 94 4.05 7.95 0.89
N TRP A 95 5.13 7.18 0.67
CA TRP A 95 6.11 6.91 1.72
C TRP A 95 6.89 8.16 2.13
N ASP A 96 7.25 9.01 1.17
CA ASP A 96 7.94 10.27 1.45
C ASP A 96 7.09 11.17 2.36
N ASN A 97 5.79 11.29 2.03
CA ASN A 97 4.80 12.06 2.80
C ASN A 97 4.25 11.34 4.04
N TYR A 98 4.64 10.08 4.28
CA TYR A 98 4.16 9.31 5.41
C TYR A 98 4.51 9.98 6.74
N LYS A 99 3.51 10.07 7.63
CA LYS A 99 3.62 10.56 9.01
C LYS A 99 3.28 9.43 9.98
N ILE A 100 3.80 9.52 11.20
CA ILE A 100 3.47 8.60 12.30
C ILE A 100 1.95 8.49 12.44
N SER A 101 1.42 7.27 12.61
CA SER A 101 -0.03 7.02 12.63
C SER A 101 -0.79 7.30 11.32
N GLY A 102 -0.11 7.68 10.24
CA GLY A 102 -0.70 7.86 8.91
C GLY A 102 -1.06 6.54 8.22
N ARG A 103 -1.76 6.66 7.08
CA ARG A 103 -2.12 5.54 6.19
C ARG A 103 -0.85 4.91 5.63
N ILE A 104 -0.78 3.59 5.66
CA ILE A 104 0.41 2.80 5.30
C ILE A 104 0.32 2.39 3.82
N PRO A 105 1.23 2.85 2.95
CA PRO A 105 1.24 2.44 1.54
C PRO A 105 1.75 1.01 1.40
N LEU A 106 1.05 0.18 0.64
CA LEU A 106 1.49 -1.17 0.29
C LEU A 106 1.35 -1.39 -1.22
N PHE A 107 2.49 -1.44 -1.92
CA PHE A 107 2.50 -1.91 -3.30
C PHE A 107 2.35 -3.43 -3.36
N ILE A 108 1.44 -3.90 -4.21
CA ILE A 108 1.11 -5.30 -4.43
C ILE A 108 1.21 -5.58 -5.93
N HIS A 109 2.21 -6.35 -6.33
CA HIS A 109 2.28 -6.90 -7.68
C HIS A 109 1.43 -8.17 -7.74
N LEU A 110 0.23 -8.07 -8.32
CA LEU A 110 -0.77 -9.14 -8.36
C LEU A 110 -0.30 -10.42 -9.05
N PRO A 111 0.46 -10.38 -10.17
CA PRO A 111 0.96 -11.59 -10.84
C PRO A 111 1.88 -12.44 -9.97
N ALA A 112 2.60 -11.83 -9.02
CA ALA A 112 3.50 -12.53 -8.11
C ALA A 112 2.78 -13.19 -6.91
N ILE A 113 1.45 -13.21 -6.91
CA ILE A 113 0.63 -13.81 -5.86
C ILE A 113 0.11 -15.16 -6.33
N GLU A 114 0.75 -16.23 -5.84
CA GLU A 114 0.37 -17.62 -6.18
C GLU A 114 -1.01 -18.02 -5.64
N LYS A 115 -1.46 -17.40 -4.55
CA LYS A 115 -2.74 -17.71 -3.86
C LYS A 115 -3.41 -16.42 -3.38
N PRO A 116 -4.17 -15.74 -4.25
CA PRO A 116 -4.78 -14.45 -3.93
C PRO A 116 -5.91 -14.54 -2.90
N GLU A 117 -6.47 -15.73 -2.66
CA GLU A 117 -7.38 -16.00 -1.53
C GLU A 117 -6.73 -15.89 -0.15
N ARG A 118 -5.40 -15.71 -0.08
CA ARG A 118 -4.69 -15.43 1.19
C ARG A 118 -4.66 -13.94 1.48
N ASP A 119 -4.70 -13.60 2.76
CA ASP A 119 -4.58 -12.22 3.27
C ASP A 119 -3.38 -11.49 2.66
N LEU A 120 -3.66 -10.64 1.66
CA LEU A 120 -2.67 -9.92 0.86
C LEU A 120 -1.84 -8.98 1.72
N ILE A 121 -2.47 -8.33 2.70
CA ILE A 121 -1.82 -7.38 3.60
C ILE A 121 -0.83 -8.14 4.48
N ALA A 122 -1.27 -9.18 5.18
CA ALA A 122 -0.39 -10.00 6.02
C ALA A 122 0.72 -10.65 5.20
N GLY A 123 0.44 -11.10 3.98
CA GLY A 123 1.43 -11.66 3.06
C GLY A 123 2.53 -10.67 2.69
N ARG A 124 2.18 -9.42 2.41
CA ARG A 124 3.17 -8.37 2.12
C ARG A 124 3.96 -7.95 3.34
N LEU A 125 3.31 -7.80 4.49
CA LEU A 125 3.97 -7.42 5.74
C LEU A 125 4.97 -8.49 6.21
N ARG A 126 4.64 -9.79 6.10
CA ARG A 126 5.59 -10.88 6.37
C ARG A 126 6.82 -10.84 5.46
N LYS A 127 6.63 -10.54 4.17
CA LYS A 127 7.74 -10.35 3.22
C LYS A 127 8.63 -9.16 3.58
N ALA A 128 8.10 -8.19 4.32
CA ALA A 128 8.84 -7.06 4.88
C ALA A 128 9.33 -7.33 6.33
N SER A 129 9.35 -8.59 6.75
CA SER A 129 9.87 -9.04 8.05
C SER A 129 9.09 -8.55 9.28
N PHE A 130 7.82 -8.18 9.12
CA PHE A 130 6.93 -7.90 10.26
C PHE A 130 6.53 -9.19 10.96
N THR A 131 6.47 -9.16 12.29
CA THR A 131 6.01 -10.29 13.12
C THR A 131 4.49 -10.41 13.11
N GLU A 132 3.94 -11.56 13.50
CA GLU A 132 2.48 -11.75 13.56
C GLU A 132 1.80 -10.79 14.56
N SER A 133 2.45 -10.45 15.67
CA SER A 133 1.91 -9.48 16.63
C SER A 133 1.83 -8.07 16.04
N GLN A 134 2.89 -7.65 15.33
CA GLN A 134 2.92 -6.38 14.61
C GLN A 134 1.86 -6.35 13.50
N ILE A 135 1.72 -7.43 12.73
CA ILE A 135 0.71 -7.53 11.67
C ILE A 135 -0.70 -7.43 12.26
N PHE A 136 -0.97 -8.10 13.37
CA PHE A 136 -2.24 -8.02 14.06
C PHE A 136 -2.55 -6.60 14.55
N GLU A 137 -1.58 -5.92 15.18
CA GLU A 137 -1.70 -4.52 15.62
C GLU A 137 -2.02 -3.61 14.43
N LEU A 138 -1.22 -3.71 13.37
CA LEU A 138 -1.36 -2.90 12.16
C LEU A 138 -2.73 -3.08 11.53
N LYS A 139 -3.18 -4.33 11.36
CA LYS A 139 -4.49 -4.62 10.76
C LYS A 139 -5.67 -4.18 11.63
N SER A 140 -5.50 -4.13 12.94
CA SER A 140 -6.57 -3.79 13.88
C SER A 140 -6.71 -2.28 14.09
N HIS A 141 -5.61 -1.53 13.96
CA HIS A 141 -5.55 -0.14 14.39
C HIS A 141 -5.09 0.84 13.32
N ARG A 142 -4.68 0.37 12.15
CA ARG A 142 -4.11 1.21 11.09
C ARG A 142 -4.85 1.05 9.78
N GLU A 143 -4.78 2.11 9.00
CA GLU A 143 -5.34 2.16 7.65
C GLU A 143 -4.24 1.94 6.61
N PHE A 144 -4.60 1.33 5.49
CA PHE A 144 -3.69 1.03 4.39
C PHE A 144 -4.13 1.71 3.10
N ILE A 145 -3.17 2.07 2.26
CA ILE A 145 -3.39 2.41 0.85
C ILE A 145 -2.79 1.28 0.03
N LEU A 146 -3.63 0.48 -0.59
CA LEU A 146 -3.19 -0.63 -1.44
C LEU A 146 -3.00 -0.12 -2.86
N ILE A 147 -1.79 -0.29 -3.40
CA ILE A 147 -1.47 -0.01 -4.80
C ILE A 147 -1.30 -1.37 -5.49
N CYS A 148 -2.33 -1.78 -6.22
CA CYS A 148 -2.36 -3.06 -6.91
C CYS A 148 -1.93 -2.89 -8.37
N ASP A 149 -0.95 -3.69 -8.81
CA ASP A 149 -0.37 -3.61 -10.16
C ASP A 149 -0.39 -4.97 -10.87
N GLY A 150 -0.66 -4.97 -12.18
CA GLY A 150 -0.75 -6.17 -13.01
C GLY A 150 -2.02 -6.99 -12.80
N TYR A 151 -3.19 -6.35 -12.75
CA TYR A 151 -4.48 -7.06 -12.54
C TYR A 151 -4.82 -8.00 -13.71
N ASP A 152 -4.64 -7.53 -14.94
CA ASP A 152 -4.83 -8.29 -16.19
C ASP A 152 -3.85 -9.46 -16.34
N GLU A 153 -2.68 -9.35 -15.72
CA GLU A 153 -1.64 -10.38 -15.67
C GLU A 153 -1.78 -11.35 -14.48
N SER A 154 -2.78 -11.13 -13.61
CA SER A 154 -2.99 -11.98 -12.44
C SER A 154 -3.55 -13.35 -12.88
N GLN A 155 -3.08 -14.42 -12.23
CA GLN A 155 -3.48 -15.81 -12.52
C GLN A 155 -4.92 -16.14 -12.03
N GLN A 156 -5.77 -15.13 -11.84
CA GLN A 156 -7.12 -15.28 -11.32
C GLN A 156 -8.08 -15.73 -12.43
N THR A 157 -8.69 -16.89 -12.23
CA THR A 157 -9.74 -17.42 -13.12
C THR A 157 -11.15 -17.01 -12.71
N ARG A 158 -11.29 -16.23 -11.61
CA ARG A 158 -12.55 -15.71 -11.07
C ARG A 158 -12.34 -14.33 -10.43
N ASN A 159 -13.33 -13.45 -10.53
CA ASN A 159 -13.35 -12.16 -9.84
C ASN A 159 -13.41 -12.40 -8.31
N LEU A 160 -12.62 -11.63 -7.54
CA LEU A 160 -12.63 -11.61 -6.07
C LEU A 160 -13.96 -11.10 -5.50
#